data_AF-A0A1C4Z6A5-F1
#
_entry.id   AF-A0A1C4Z6A5-F1
#
_cell.length_a   1.000
_cell.length_b   1.000
_cell.length_c   1.000
_cell.angle_alpha   90.00
_cell.angle_beta   90.00
_cell.angle_gamma   90.00
#
_symmetry.space_group_name_H-M   'P 1'
#
loop_
_entity.id
_entity.type
_entity.pdbx_description
1 polymer ?
#
loop_
_entity_poly.entity_id
_entity_poly.type
_entity_poly.pdbx_seq_one_letter_code
_entity_poly.pdbx_strand_id
1 'polypeptide(L)' 'MRYALIAVVFLGVALGIAGVVLGGADDSPGLQLIGVVLVIGSVVFGIRTVRSGR' A
#
# COMPACT_ATOMS: atom_id res chain seq x y z
N MET A 1 6.52 13.96 12.69
CA MET A 1 5.54 13.62 11.64
C MET A 1 6.14 12.82 10.48
N ARG A 2 7.32 13.17 9.95
CA ARG A 2 7.98 12.43 8.85
C ARG A 2 8.05 10.90 9.06
N TYR A 3 8.49 10.45 10.23
CA TYR A 3 8.57 9.01 10.54
C TYR A 3 7.21 8.32 10.57
N ALA A 4 6.17 9.00 11.05
CA ALA A 4 4.80 8.46 11.04
C ALA A 4 4.30 8.29 9.60
N LEU A 5 4.58 9.25 8.71
CA LEU A 5 4.22 9.16 7.29
C LEU A 5 4.96 8.01 6.59
N ILE A 6 6.24 7.82 6.90
CA ILE A 6 7.03 6.68 6.40
C ILE A 6 6.41 5.36 6.90
N ALA A 7 6.09 5.27 8.18
CA ALA A 7 5.45 4.09 8.75
C ALA A 7 4.11 3.77 8.09
N VAL A 8 3.28 4.78 7.82
CA VAL A 8 2.00 4.61 7.10
C VAL A 8 2.22 4.07 5.68
N VAL A 9 3.19 4.59 4.95
CA VAL A 9 3.51 4.10 3.59
C VAL A 9 3.96 2.64 3.64
N PHE A 10 4.86 2.30 4.57
CA PHE A 10 5.35 0.92 4.72
C PHE A 10 4.22 -0.04 5.12
N LEU A 11 3.38 0.34 6.09
CA LEU A 11 2.23 -0.45 6.52
C LEU A 11 1.23 -0.64 5.37
N GLY A 12 0.93 0.43 4.62
CA GLY A 12 0.03 0.35 3.48
C GLY A 12 0.53 -0.61 2.40
N VAL A 13 1.83 -0.57 2.07
CA VAL A 13 2.44 -1.53 1.14
C VAL A 13 2.40 -2.95 1.70
N ALA A 14 2.76 -3.16 2.96
CA ALA A 14 2.75 -4.48 3.58
C ALA A 14 1.35 -5.11 3.62
N LEU A 15 0.34 -4.33 4.00
CA LEU A 15 -1.06 -4.77 4.01
C LEU A 15 -1.58 -5.02 2.59
N GLY A 16 -1.20 -4.18 1.63
CA GLY A 16 -1.56 -4.39 0.23
C GLY A 16 -0.98 -5.69 -0.33
N ILE A 17 0.29 -5.98 -0.06
CA ILE A 17 0.93 -7.26 -0.43
C ILE A 17 0.22 -8.43 0.24
N ALA A 18 -0.09 -8.31 1.55
CA ALA A 18 -0.84 -9.35 2.26
C ALA A 18 -2.22 -9.60 1.63
N GLY A 19 -2.93 -8.54 1.21
CA GLY A 19 -4.20 -8.66 0.48
C GLY A 19 -4.04 -9.38 -0.86
N VAL A 20 -2.99 -9.09 -1.63
CA VAL A 20 -2.71 -9.80 -2.89
C VAL A 20 -2.45 -11.29 -2.64
N VAL A 21 -1.60 -11.62 -1.67
CA VAL A 21 -1.23 -13.01 -1.39
C VAL A 21 -2.43 -13.79 -0.82
N LEU A 22 -3.14 -13.22 0.15
CA LEU A 22 -4.30 -13.86 0.76
C LEU A 22 -5.48 -13.98 -0.21
N GLY A 23 -5.73 -12.96 -1.04
CA GLY A 23 -6.72 -13.06 -2.09
C GLY A 23 -6.33 -14.05 -3.19
N GLY A 24 -5.02 -14.26 -3.40
CA GLY A 24 -4.47 -15.34 -4.22
C GLY A 24 -4.80 -16.71 -3.66
N ALA A 25 -4.59 -16.90 -2.35
CA ALA A 25 -4.87 -18.16 -1.67
C ALA A 25 -6.37 -18.47 -1.54
N ASP A 26 -7.22 -17.44 -1.57
CA ASP A 26 -8.68 -17.53 -1.47
C ASP A 26 -9.39 -17.52 -2.84
N ASP A 27 -8.64 -17.53 -3.96
CA ASP A 27 -9.15 -17.38 -5.34
C ASP A 27 -10.12 -16.19 -5.52
N SER A 28 -10.09 -15.20 -4.62
CA SER A 28 -11.03 -14.09 -4.59
C SER A 28 -10.43 -12.88 -5.30
N PRO A 29 -10.95 -12.48 -6.48
CA PRO A 29 -10.38 -11.39 -7.25
C PRO A 29 -10.51 -10.04 -6.54
N GLY A 30 -11.50 -9.90 -5.65
CA GLY A 30 -11.76 -8.66 -4.90
C GLY A 30 -10.63 -8.30 -3.94
N LEU A 31 -10.21 -9.23 -3.09
CA LEU A 31 -9.14 -8.97 -2.11
C LEU A 31 -7.79 -8.73 -2.81
N GLN A 32 -7.52 -9.46 -3.90
CA GLN A 32 -6.34 -9.20 -4.72
C GLN A 32 -6.35 -7.78 -5.32
N LEU A 33 -7.47 -7.37 -5.90
CA LEU A 33 -7.60 -6.04 -6.50
C LEU A 33 -7.44 -4.94 -5.44
N ILE A 34 -8.09 -5.08 -4.28
CA ILE A 34 -7.93 -4.15 -3.16
C ILE A 34 -6.46 -4.09 -2.73
N GLY A 35 -5.79 -5.24 -2.63
CA GLY A 35 -4.37 -5.32 -2.30
C GLY A 35 -3.49 -4.55 -3.29
N VAL A 36 -3.69 -4.75 -4.59
CA VAL A 36 -2.96 -4.03 -5.65
C VAL A 36 -3.18 -2.53 -5.56
N VAL A 37 -4.44 -2.09 -5.44
CA VAL A 37 -4.80 -0.67 -5.32
C VAL A 37 -4.15 -0.05 -4.10
N LEU A 38 -4.12 -0.76 -2.97
CA LEU A 38 -3.52 -0.28 -1.74
C LEU A 38 -1.99 -0.14 -1.85
N VAL A 39 -1.31 -1.09 -2.50
CA VAL A 39 0.14 -0.99 -2.79
C VAL A 39 0.41 0.24 -3.65
N ILE A 40 -0.28 0.38 -4.79
CA ILE A 40 -0.06 1.50 -5.72
C ILE A 40 -0.36 2.83 -5.03
N GLY A 41 -1.49 2.93 -4.33
CA GLY A 41 -1.89 4.13 -3.61
C GLY A 41 -0.87 4.54 -2.55
N SER A 42 -0.33 3.58 -1.80
CA SER A 42 0.69 3.84 -0.77
C SER A 42 2.00 4.35 -1.37
N VAL A 43 2.44 3.76 -2.48
CA VAL A 43 3.64 4.20 -3.20
C VAL A 43 3.45 5.60 -3.78
N VAL A 44 2.34 5.86 -4.46
CA VAL A 44 2.03 7.19 -5.02
C VAL A 44 1.94 8.24 -3.91
N PHE A 45 1.27 7.91 -2.80
CA PHE A 45 1.19 8.78 -1.63
C PHE A 45 2.58 9.10 -1.10
N GLY A 46 3.43 8.09 -0.87
CA GLY A 46 4.80 8.28 -0.39
C GLY A 46 5.65 9.18 -1.31
N ILE A 47 5.56 8.97 -2.64
CA ILE A 47 6.24 9.82 -3.63
C ILE A 47 5.76 11.27 -3.52
N ARG A 48 4.44 11.48 -3.45
CA ARG A 48 3.86 12.83 -3.31
C ARG A 48 4.31 13.50 -2.01
N THR A 49 4.30 12.78 -0.88
CA THR A 49 4.78 13.29 0.41
C THR A 49 6.24 13.74 0.35
N VAL A 50 7.11 12.97 -0.32
CA VAL A 50 8.52 13.35 -0.47
C VAL A 50 8.68 14.55 -1.41
N ARG A 51 7.88 14.63 -2.48
CA ARG A 51 7.93 15.75 -3.43
C ARG A 51 7.37 17.06 -2.87
N SER A 52 6.30 17.00 -2.08
CA SER A 52 5.68 18.18 -1.45
C SER A 52 6.44 18.72 -0.24
N GLY A 53 7.41 17.97 0.28
CA GLY A 53 8.30 18.41 1.37
C GLY A 53 9.64 18.99 0.91
N ARG A 54 9.88 19.07 -0.40
CA ARG A 54 10.95 19.88 -1.00
C ARG A 54 10.40 21.26 -1.35
#